data_AF-A0A9P6JRI7-F1
#
_entry.id   AF-A0A9P6JRI7-F1
#
_cell.length_a   1.000
_cell.length_b   1.000
_cell.length_c   1.000
_cell.angle_alpha   90.00
_cell.angle_beta   90.00
_cell.angle_gamma   90.00
#
_symmetry.space_group_name_H-M   'P 1'
#
loop_
_entity.id
_entity.type
_entity.pdbx_description
1 polymer ?
#
loop_
_entity_poly.entity_id
_entity_poly.type
_entity_poly.pdbx_seq_one_letter_code
_entity_poly.pdbx_strand_id
1 'polypeptide(L)' 'MDVTRRQLALTAAYAFTDYKSQGQTIEYIMIDLAKPLSGGLSPFNAYIVLSRSRERDNIRLLRPF' A
#
# COMPACT_ATOMS: atom_id res chain seq x y z
N MET A 1 24.18 11.57 22.28
CA MET A 1 22.94 12.36 22.12
C MET A 1 21.84 11.37 21.78
N ASP A 2 20.88 11.17 22.69
CA ASP A 2 19.73 10.30 22.42
C ASP A 2 18.63 11.09 21.72
N VAL A 3 18.29 10.68 20.50
CA VAL A 3 17.13 11.22 19.79
C VAL A 3 15.93 10.37 20.17
N THR A 4 14.96 10.98 20.88
CA THR A 4 13.73 10.30 21.29
C THR A 4 12.52 10.93 20.61
N ARG A 5 11.50 10.11 20.31
CA ARG A 5 10.23 10.57 19.72
C ARG A 5 9.08 10.22 20.65
N ARG A 6 8.30 11.22 21.05
CA ARG A 6 7.04 11.06 21.78
C ARG A 6 5.89 11.52 20.87
N GLN A 7 5.00 10.59 20.54
CA GLN A 7 3.81 10.86 19.73
C GLN A 7 2.74 9.81 20.06
N LEU A 8 1.47 10.13 19.79
CA LEU A 8 0.39 9.14 19.81
C LEU A 8 0.68 8.00 18.82
N ALA A 9 0.41 6.76 19.21
CA ALA A 9 0.59 5.58 18.37
C ALA A 9 -0.56 5.45 17.33
N LEU A 10 -0.83 6.52 16.59
CA LEU A 10 -1.94 6.63 15.66
C LEU A 10 -1.46 7.23 14.33
N THR A 11 -2.06 6.78 13.24
CA THR A 11 -1.87 7.32 11.88
C THR A 11 -3.18 7.19 11.11
N ALA A 12 -3.40 8.05 10.11
CA ALA A 12 -4.48 7.81 9.15
C ALA A 12 -4.23 6.46 8.44
N ALA A 13 -5.31 5.68 8.27
CA ALA A 13 -5.23 4.30 7.79
C ALA A 13 -6.11 4.01 6.57
N TYR A 14 -6.84 5.00 6.04
CA TYR A 14 -7.62 4.80 4.80
C TYR A 14 -6.77 4.69 3.55
N ALA A 15 -5.63 5.40 3.53
CA ALA A 15 -4.64 5.33 2.46
C ALA A 15 -3.26 5.14 3.08
N PHE A 16 -2.52 4.17 2.57
CA PHE A 16 -1.18 3.85 3.03
C PHE A 16 -0.38 3.22 1.89
N THR A 17 0.94 3.23 2.05
CA THR A 17 1.84 2.67 1.05
C THR A 17 1.81 1.14 1.08
N ASP A 18 2.22 0.55 -0.05
CA ASP A 18 2.48 -0.88 -0.20
C ASP A 18 3.34 -1.46 0.94
N TYR A 19 4.39 -0.75 1.37
CA TYR A 19 5.23 -1.14 2.50
C TYR A 19 4.45 -1.29 3.82
N LYS A 20 3.46 -0.42 4.07
CA LYS A 20 2.62 -0.49 5.28
C LYS A 20 1.52 -1.53 5.16
N SER A 21 1.14 -1.89 3.94
CA SER A 21 0.17 -2.97 3.65
C SER A 21 0.76 -4.37 3.77
N GLN A 22 2.09 -4.50 3.80
CA GLN A 22 2.76 -5.79 3.75
C GLN A 22 2.38 -6.67 4.94
N GLY A 23 1.98 -7.91 4.65
CA GLY A 23 1.55 -8.87 5.67
C GLY A 23 0.09 -8.71 6.12
N GLN A 24 -0.65 -7.75 5.57
CA GLN A 24 -2.09 -7.60 5.82
C GLN A 24 -2.90 -8.25 4.71
N THR A 25 -4.09 -8.75 5.06
CA THR A 25 -5.16 -9.06 4.10
C THR A 25 -6.22 -8.00 4.23
N ILE A 26 -6.53 -7.33 3.12
CA ILE A 26 -7.50 -6.23 3.04
C ILE A 26 -8.63 -6.71 2.14
N GLU A 27 -9.84 -6.75 2.68
CA GLU A 27 -10.98 -7.37 1.98
C GLU A 27 -11.38 -6.61 0.71
N TYR A 28 -11.43 -5.28 0.77
CA TYR A 28 -11.74 -4.38 -0.34
C TYR A 28 -10.63 -3.33 -0.48
N ILE A 29 -10.03 -3.22 -1.67
CA ILE A 29 -8.87 -2.36 -1.88
C ILE A 29 -8.99 -1.56 -3.18
N MET A 30 -8.64 -0.27 -3.10
CA MET A 30 -8.35 0.57 -4.26
C MET A 30 -6.83 0.75 -4.38
N ILE A 31 -6.27 0.39 -5.52
CA ILE A 31 -4.82 0.40 -5.75
C ILE A 31 -4.49 1.51 -6.75
N ASP A 32 -3.62 2.44 -6.34
CA ASP A 32 -3.00 3.39 -7.24
C ASP A 32 -1.63 2.86 -7.70
N LEU A 33 -1.53 2.46 -8.97
CA LEU A 33 -0.28 2.02 -9.62
C LEU A 33 0.49 3.20 -10.26
N ALA A 34 0.39 4.38 -9.66
CA ALA A 34 1.17 5.54 -10.07
C ALA A 34 2.68 5.25 -10.05
N LYS A 35 3.42 5.88 -10.97
CA LYS A 35 4.87 5.97 -10.82
C LYS A 35 5.19 6.72 -9.51
N PRO A 36 5.94 6.13 -8.57
CA PRO A 36 6.31 6.80 -7.33
C PRO A 36 7.26 7.99 -7.60
N LEU A 37 7.29 8.95 -6.67
CA LEU A 37 8.17 10.14 -6.75
C LEU A 37 9.67 9.79 -6.81
N SER A 38 10.05 8.65 -6.23
CA SER A 38 11.39 8.07 -6.32
C SER A 38 11.29 6.57 -6.61
N GLY A 39 12.07 6.08 -7.57
CA GLY A 39 12.01 4.69 -8.03
C GLY A 39 11.02 4.48 -9.18
N GLY A 40 10.67 3.22 -9.44
CA GLY A 40 9.72 2.83 -10.47
C GLY A 40 8.76 1.76 -9.96
N LEU A 41 7.63 1.59 -10.64
CA LEU A 41 6.72 0.49 -10.40
C LEU A 41 7.33 -0.78 -11.00
N SER A 42 7.86 -1.67 -10.16
CA SER A 42 8.29 -3.00 -10.60
C SER A 42 7.09 -3.96 -10.62
N PRO A 43 7.10 -5.00 -11.47
CA PRO A 43 6.09 -6.05 -11.42
C PRO A 43 5.97 -6.71 -10.04
N PHE A 44 7.09 -6.79 -9.30
CA PHE A 44 7.13 -7.32 -7.94
C PHE A 44 6.34 -6.45 -6.95
N ASN A 45 6.49 -5.13 -7.00
CA ASN A 45 5.76 -4.22 -6.12
C ASN A 45 4.26 -4.23 -6.45
N ALA A 46 3.91 -4.26 -7.74
CA ALA A 46 2.51 -4.39 -8.17
C ALA A 46 1.89 -5.70 -7.64
N TYR A 47 2.62 -6.81 -7.72
CA TYR A 47 2.19 -8.10 -7.17
C TYR A 47 1.97 -8.06 -5.64
N ILE A 48 2.84 -7.38 -4.89
CA ILE A 48 2.67 -7.23 -3.44
C ILE A 48 1.32 -6.57 -3.14
N VAL A 49 0.94 -5.50 -3.82
CA VAL A 49 -0.32 -4.81 -3.53
C VAL A 49 -1.53 -5.61 -4.01
N LEU A 50 -1.46 -6.23 -5.18
CA LEU A 50 -2.54 -7.08 -5.70
C LEU A 50 -2.82 -8.29 -4.80
N SER A 51 -1.78 -8.87 -4.20
CA SER A 51 -1.91 -10.01 -3.28
C SER A 51 -2.49 -9.66 -1.90
N ARG A 52 -2.82 -8.39 -1.63
CA ARG A 52 -3.45 -7.99 -0.36
C ARG A 52 -4.93 -8.35 -0.28
N SER A 53 -5.62 -8.52 -1.42
CA SER A 53 -7.02 -8.95 -1.46
C SER A 53 -7.14 -10.40 -1.95
N ARG A 54 -8.21 -11.08 -1.53
CA ARG A 54 -8.46 -12.49 -1.87
C ARG A 54 -9.13 -12.66 -3.23
N GLU A 55 -9.91 -11.68 -3.67
CA GLU A 55 -10.77 -11.79 -4.84
C GLU A 55 -10.60 -10.58 -5.77
N ARG A 56 -10.66 -10.85 -7.07
CA ARG A 56 -10.53 -9.81 -8.10
C ARG A 56 -11.64 -8.77 -8.02
N ASP A 57 -12.86 -9.18 -7.70
CA ASP A 57 -14.02 -8.29 -7.62
C ASP A 57 -13.89 -7.24 -6.52
N ASN A 58 -13.04 -7.52 -5.53
CA ASN A 58 -12.75 -6.61 -4.43
C ASN A 58 -11.54 -5.69 -4.70
N ILE A 59 -10.89 -5.81 -5.86
CA ILE A 59 -9.76 -4.98 -6.26
C ILE A 59 -10.23 -3.96 -7.31
N ARG A 60 -9.99 -2.68 -7.04
CA ARG A 60 -10.13 -1.62 -8.05
C ARG A 60 -8.78 -0.98 -8.34
N LEU A 61 -8.43 -0.91 -9.61
CA LEU A 61 -7.23 -0.19 -10.07
C LEU A 61 -7.63 1.23 -10.46
N LEU A 62 -6.92 2.23 -9.94
CA LEU A 62 -7.19 3.64 -10.25
C LEU A 62 -6.55 4.09 -11.57
N ARG A 63 -5.68 3.26 -12.16
CA ARG A 63 -4.99 3.53 -13.44
C ARG A 63 -4.96 2.26 -14.31
N PRO A 64 -4.89 2.41 -15.65
CA PRO A 64 -4.59 1.30 -16.53
C PRO A 64 -3.24 0.66 -16.21
N PHE A 65 -3.09 -0.62 -16.57
CA PHE A 65 -1.84 -1.36 -16.51
C PHE A 65 -0.84 -0.92 -17.57
#